data_AF-A0A7J6P4L4-F1
#
_entry.id   AF-A0A7J6P4L4-F1
#
_cell.length_a   1.000
_cell.length_b   1.000
_cell.length_c   1.000
_cell.angle_alpha   90.00
_cell.angle_beta   90.00
_cell.angle_gamma   90.00
#
_symmetry.space_group_name_H-M   'P 1'
#
loop_
_entity.id
_entity.type
_entity.pdbx_description
1 polymer ?
#
loop_
_entity_poly.entity_id
_entity_poly.type
_entity_poly.pdbx_seq_one_letter_code
_entity_poly.pdbx_strand_id
1 'polypeptide(L)'
;MVYEIVLTFRIRVSIPLPVLDLSRVNFYLKLSRPIIWITILSYYLFPLGGRLDLLATWRFWLGLLYFTFPVSIMMFGINDVADTDVDKYNPRKAHDYFGNQASKSDLFGL
;
A
#
# COMPACT_ATOMS: atom_id res chain seq x y z
N MET A 1 21.43 -10.00 -10.38
CA MET A 1 22.03 -11.28 -9.93
C MET A 1 20.93 -12.33 -10.00
N VAL A 2 20.93 -13.17 -11.04
CA VAL A 2 19.89 -14.18 -11.30
C VAL A 2 20.44 -15.52 -10.81
N TYR A 3 19.68 -16.27 -10.02
CA TYR A 3 20.02 -17.66 -9.67
C TYR A 3 19.23 -18.61 -10.59
N GLU A 4 19.92 -19.57 -11.22
CA GLU A 4 19.32 -20.58 -12.08
C GLU A 4 18.87 -21.78 -11.22
N ILE A 5 17.57 -22.05 -11.17
CA ILE A 5 17.04 -23.30 -10.60
C ILE A 5 16.76 -24.25 -11.76
N VAL A 6 17.56 -25.29 -11.89
CA VAL A 6 17.39 -26.32 -12.93
C VAL A 6 16.32 -27.32 -12.46
N LEU A 7 15.09 -27.14 -12.90
CA LEU A 7 14.04 -28.18 -12.88
C LEU A 7 13.75 -28.59 -14.33
N THR A 8 13.62 -29.90 -14.55
CA THR A 8 13.71 -30.67 -15.81
C THR A 8 12.69 -30.37 -16.93
N PHE A 9 12.27 -29.12 -17.14
CA PHE A 9 11.53 -28.71 -18.35
C PHE A 9 12.01 -27.32 -18.77
N ARG A 10 12.59 -27.19 -19.97
CA ARG A 10 13.22 -25.96 -20.47
C ARG A 10 12.18 -24.87 -20.83
N ILE A 11 11.63 -24.20 -19.83
CA ILE A 11 11.07 -22.85 -19.99
C ILE A 11 11.95 -21.93 -19.16
N ARG A 12 12.76 -21.12 -19.83
CA ARG A 12 13.69 -20.18 -19.19
C ARG A 12 12.89 -18.93 -18.78
N VAL A 13 12.20 -19.01 -17.65
CA VAL A 13 11.55 -17.83 -17.06
C VAL A 13 12.59 -17.09 -16.24
N SER A 14 13.24 -16.10 -16.86
CA SER A 14 14.08 -15.14 -16.14
C SER A 14 13.17 -14.19 -15.37
N ILE A 15 12.80 -14.57 -14.13
CA ILE A 15 12.07 -13.71 -13.21
C ILE A 15 13.08 -12.68 -12.69
N PRO A 16 12.96 -11.38 -13.02
CA PRO A 16 13.77 -10.38 -12.35
C PRO A 16 13.44 -10.46 -10.86
N LEU A 17 14.46 -10.65 -10.00
CA LEU A 17 14.25 -10.49 -8.58
C LEU A 17 13.67 -9.09 -8.37
N PRO A 18 12.56 -8.93 -7.63
CA PRO A 18 12.06 -7.61 -7.29
C PRO A 18 13.13 -6.97 -6.42
N VAL A 19 13.97 -6.13 -7.05
CA VAL A 19 14.85 -5.25 -6.31
C VAL A 19 13.92 -4.35 -5.53
N LEU A 20 14.02 -4.39 -4.21
CA LEU A 20 13.19 -3.57 -3.34
C LEU A 20 13.51 -2.10 -3.63
N ASP A 21 12.72 -1.48 -4.50
CA ASP A 21 12.87 -0.09 -4.86
C ASP A 21 12.27 0.77 -3.74
N LEU A 22 13.15 1.32 -2.91
CA LEU A 22 12.76 2.15 -1.76
C LEU A 22 11.91 3.36 -2.17
N SER A 23 12.07 3.85 -3.41
CA SER A 23 11.24 4.95 -3.91
C SER A 23 9.79 4.52 -4.10
N ARG A 24 9.57 3.31 -4.62
CA ARG A 24 8.23 2.70 -4.73
C ARG A 24 7.63 2.38 -3.38
N VAL A 25 8.43 1.85 -2.45
CA VAL A 25 7.96 1.60 -1.08
C VAL A 25 7.48 2.90 -0.44
N ASN A 26 8.28 3.97 -0.53
CA ASN A 26 7.90 5.28 -0.01
C ASN A 26 6.65 5.84 -0.71
N PHE A 27 6.53 5.65 -2.02
CA PHE A 27 5.34 6.03 -2.78
C PHE A 27 4.08 5.36 -2.24
N TYR A 28 4.08 4.03 -2.09
CA TYR A 28 2.91 3.30 -1.58
C TYR A 28 2.62 3.61 -0.11
N LEU A 29 3.65 3.84 0.71
CA LEU A 29 3.47 4.31 2.08
C LEU A 29 2.73 5.65 2.12
N LYS A 30 3.14 6.63 1.33
CA LYS A 30 2.46 7.93 1.23
C LYS A 30 1.04 7.79 0.67
N LEU A 31 0.86 6.99 -0.37
CA LEU A 31 -0.44 6.72 -0.99
C LEU A 31 -1.43 6.09 0.01
N SER A 32 -0.94 5.21 0.89
CA SER A 32 -1.75 4.57 1.93
C SER A 32 -2.23 5.52 3.04
N ARG A 33 -1.70 6.75 3.10
CA ARG A 33 -2.07 7.80 4.08
C ARG A 33 -2.17 7.27 5.53
N PRO A 34 -1.05 6.86 6.16
CA PRO A 34 -1.03 6.21 7.48
C PRO A 34 -1.76 6.98 8.57
N ILE A 35 -1.76 8.32 8.50
CA ILE A 35 -2.46 9.17 9.46
C ILE A 35 -3.98 8.95 9.44
N ILE A 36 -4.54 8.53 8.30
CA ILE A 36 -5.97 8.26 8.12
C ILE A 36 -6.30 6.81 8.52
N TRP A 37 -5.31 5.93 8.74
CA TRP A 37 -5.59 4.55 9.17
C TRP A 37 -6.41 4.49 10.45
N ILE A 38 -6.32 5.52 11.31
CA ILE A 38 -7.10 5.59 12.55
C ILE A 38 -8.62 5.57 12.29
N THR A 39 -9.08 6.12 11.15
CA THR A 39 -10.51 6.10 10.80
C THR A 39 -10.95 4.68 10.40
N ILE A 40 -10.08 3.96 9.69
CA ILE A 40 -10.31 2.58 9.22
C ILE A 40 -10.09 1.56 10.34
N LEU A 41 -9.25 1.89 11.33
CA LEU A 41 -8.91 1.07 12.49
C LEU A 41 -10.16 0.59 13.23
N SER A 42 -11.17 1.47 13.33
CA SER A 42 -12.44 1.17 13.98
C SER A 42 -13.10 -0.10 13.41
N TYR A 43 -13.08 -0.29 12.10
CA TYR A 43 -13.64 -1.47 11.43
C TYR A 43 -12.84 -2.75 11.71
N TYR A 44 -11.53 -2.64 11.91
CA TYR A 44 -10.69 -3.77 12.29
C TYR A 44 -10.81 -4.12 13.78
N LEU A 45 -11.01 -3.11 14.63
CA LEU A 45 -11.12 -3.29 16.07
C LEU A 45 -12.52 -3.72 16.52
N PHE A 46 -13.58 -3.32 15.82
CA PHE A 46 -14.96 -3.62 16.19
C PHE A 46 -15.22 -5.12 16.43
N PRO A 47 -14.74 -6.05 15.56
CA PRO A 47 -14.95 -7.49 15.75
C PRO A 47 -14.15 -8.10 16.91
N LEU A 48 -13.19 -7.39 17.52
CA LEU A 48 -12.47 -7.92 18.69
C LEU A 48 -13.44 -8.17 19.86
N GLY A 49 -14.55 -7.44 19.95
CA GLY A 49 -15.56 -7.65 20.99
C GLY A 49 -14.99 -7.58 22.41
N GLY A 50 -13.98 -6.75 22.65
CA GLY A 50 -13.29 -6.62 23.94
C GLY A 50 -12.22 -7.67 24.23
N ARG A 51 -11.88 -8.55 23.29
CA ARG A 51 -10.78 -9.52 23.40
C ARG A 51 -9.39 -8.87 23.31
N LEU A 52 -9.01 -8.17 24.39
CA LEU A 52 -7.73 -7.44 24.47
C LEU A 52 -6.50 -8.38 24.50
N ASP A 53 -6.68 -9.66 24.81
CA ASP A 53 -5.65 -10.70 24.73
C ASP A 53 -5.02 -10.77 23.33
N LEU A 54 -5.80 -10.49 22.29
CA LEU A 54 -5.35 -10.53 20.91
C LEU A 54 -4.31 -9.45 20.58
N LEU A 55 -4.34 -8.31 21.28
CA LEU A 55 -3.39 -7.20 21.06
C LEU A 55 -1.94 -7.61 21.35
N ALA A 56 -1.73 -8.62 22.21
CA ALA A 56 -0.42 -9.17 22.52
C ALA A 56 0.11 -10.13 21.45
N THR A 57 -0.71 -10.48 20.44
CA THR A 57 -0.35 -11.48 19.43
C THR A 57 0.22 -10.84 18.17
N TRP A 58 1.30 -11.40 17.62
CA TRP A 58 1.84 -10.94 16.34
C TRP A 58 0.84 -11.05 15.19
N ARG A 59 -0.09 -12.02 15.27
CA ARG A 59 -1.18 -12.23 14.29
C ARG A 59 -2.11 -11.03 14.21
N PHE A 60 -2.42 -10.41 15.35
CA PHE A 60 -3.22 -9.19 15.38
C PHE A 60 -2.54 -8.07 14.61
N TRP A 61 -1.25 -7.83 14.84
CA TRP A 61 -0.50 -6.76 14.18
C TRP A 61 -0.28 -7.03 12.69
N LEU A 62 -0.03 -8.28 12.31
CA LEU A 62 0.05 -8.66 10.91
C LEU A 62 -1.31 -8.47 10.20
N GLY A 63 -2.40 -8.93 10.82
CA GLY A 63 -3.75 -8.76 10.28
C GLY A 63 -4.13 -7.29 10.18
N LEU A 64 -3.73 -6.47 11.16
CA LEU A 64 -3.97 -5.04 11.16
C LEU A 64 -3.29 -4.39 9.95
N LEU A 65 -1.99 -4.63 9.78
CA LEU A 65 -1.24 -4.08 8.66
C LEU A 65 -1.78 -4.60 7.32
N TYR A 66 -2.08 -5.90 7.23
CA TYR A 66 -2.64 -6.54 6.04
C TYR A 66 -4.03 -6.01 5.69
N PHE A 67 -4.79 -5.50 6.66
CA PHE A 67 -6.09 -4.90 6.40
C PHE A 67 -5.97 -3.42 6.07
N THR A 68 -5.36 -2.62 6.97
CA THR A 68 -5.37 -1.16 6.84
C THR A 68 -4.57 -0.66 5.66
N PHE A 69 -3.41 -1.26 5.38
CA PHE A 69 -2.53 -0.82 4.29
C PHE A 69 -3.19 -0.95 2.91
N PRO A 70 -3.62 -2.14 2.45
CA PRO A 70 -4.22 -2.28 1.13
C PRO A 70 -5.59 -1.62 1.02
N VAL A 71 -6.43 -1.65 2.06
CA VAL A 71 -7.73 -0.95 2.03
C VAL A 71 -7.53 0.55 1.83
N SER A 72 -6.56 1.15 2.52
CA SER A 72 -6.27 2.57 2.34
C SER A 72 -5.76 2.87 0.93
N ILE A 73 -4.85 2.05 0.39
CA ILE A 73 -4.39 2.20 -0.99
C ILE A 73 -5.55 2.06 -1.98
N MET A 74 -6.47 1.12 -1.77
CA MET A 74 -7.63 0.96 -2.64
C MET A 74 -8.53 2.21 -2.60
N MET A 75 -8.92 2.67 -1.40
CA MET A 75 -9.81 3.82 -1.26
C MET A 75 -9.18 5.10 -1.78
N PHE A 76 -7.95 5.39 -1.38
CA PHE A 76 -7.29 6.65 -1.73
C PHE A 76 -6.60 6.62 -3.08
N GLY A 77 -6.14 5.45 -3.53
CA GLY A 77 -5.62 5.28 -4.89
C GLY A 77 -6.69 5.50 -5.94
N ILE A 78 -7.90 4.96 -5.74
CA ILE A 78 -9.04 5.23 -6.64
C ILE A 78 -9.38 6.73 -6.64
N ASN A 79 -9.43 7.37 -5.48
CA ASN A 79 -9.67 8.80 -5.40
C ASN A 79 -8.59 9.62 -6.12
N ASP A 80 -7.31 9.29 -5.90
CA ASP A 80 -6.19 10.01 -6.51
C ASP A 80 -6.16 9.80 -8.06
N VAL A 81 -6.61 8.65 -8.57
CA VAL A 81 -6.81 8.40 -10.02
C VAL A 81 -7.94 9.27 -10.58
N ALA A 82 -9.07 9.34 -9.88
CA ALA A 82 -10.23 10.11 -10.32
C ALA A 82 -9.92 11.63 -10.31
N ASP A 83 -9.19 12.09 -9.30
CA ASP A 83 -8.91 13.50 -9.06
C ASP A 83 -7.60 13.99 -9.71
N THR A 84 -6.88 13.15 -10.48
CA THR A 84 -5.53 13.48 -10.98
C THR A 84 -5.46 14.83 -11.73
N ASP A 85 -6.49 15.16 -12.53
CA ASP A 85 -6.51 16.40 -13.33
C ASP A 85 -6.75 17.64 -12.46
N VAL A 86 -7.47 17.49 -11.34
CA VAL A 86 -7.79 18.57 -10.39
C VAL A 86 -6.65 18.75 -9.37
N ASP A 87 -6.10 17.64 -8.87
CA ASP A 87 -5.03 17.63 -7.88
C ASP A 87 -3.72 18.23 -8.40
N LYS A 88 -3.51 18.24 -9.71
CA LYS A 88 -2.36 18.90 -10.37
C LYS A 88 -2.20 20.37 -9.96
N TYR A 89 -3.32 21.06 -9.72
CA TYR A 89 -3.32 22.49 -9.39
C TYR A 89 -3.52 22.76 -7.90
N ASN A 90 -3.65 21.72 -7.07
CA ASN A 90 -3.94 21.86 -5.65
C ASN A 90 -2.64 22.00 -4.83
N PRO A 91 -2.35 23.18 -4.23
CA PRO A 91 -1.15 23.37 -3.43
C PRO A 91 -1.12 22.46 -2.19
N ARG A 92 -2.30 22.05 -1.69
CA ARG A 92 -2.43 21.16 -0.53
C ARG A 92 -1.83 19.78 -0.79
N LYS A 93 -1.88 19.31 -2.04
CA LYS A 93 -1.34 18.00 -2.47
C LYS A 93 0.18 17.97 -2.58
N ALA A 94 0.86 19.11 -2.41
CA ALA A 94 2.32 19.17 -2.32
C ALA A 94 2.86 18.69 -0.95
N HIS A 95 1.99 18.45 0.04
CA HIS A 95 2.37 17.94 1.35
C HIS A 95 2.09 16.43 1.48
N ASP A 96 3.08 15.70 2.01
CA ASP A 96 3.08 14.24 2.19
C ASP A 96 1.84 13.67 2.92
N TYR A 97 1.21 14.47 3.79
CA TYR A 97 0.03 14.05 4.56
C TYR A 97 -1.24 13.93 3.71
N PHE A 98 -1.29 14.63 2.56
CA PHE A 98 -2.47 14.70 1.71
C PHE A 98 -2.32 13.91 0.40
N GLY A 99 -1.30 13.05 0.31
CA GLY A 99 -1.02 12.20 -0.84
C GLY A 99 0.12 12.76 -1.70
N ASN A 100 0.48 12.02 -2.74
CA ASN A 100 1.47 12.48 -3.72
C ASN A 100 0.77 13.22 -4.87
N GLN A 101 1.45 14.19 -5.48
CA GLN A 101 1.15 14.63 -6.85
C GLN A 101 1.60 13.54 -7.83
N ALA A 102 1.00 12.36 -7.72
CA ALA A 102 1.31 11.23 -8.58
C ALA A 102 0.80 11.52 -10.00
N SER A 103 1.60 11.18 -11.01
CA SER A 103 1.13 11.24 -12.39
C SER A 103 0.16 10.09 -12.67
N LYS A 104 -0.70 10.23 -13.69
CA LYS A 104 -1.58 9.14 -14.14
C LYS A 104 -0.80 7.83 -14.38
N SER A 105 0.41 7.91 -14.95
CA SER A 105 1.27 6.74 -15.19
C SER A 105 1.75 6.04 -13.92
N ASP A 106 1.91 6.76 -12.81
CA ASP A 106 2.30 6.16 -11.53
C ASP A 106 1.14 5.41 -10.87
N LEU A 107 -0.09 5.87 -11.13
CA LEU A 107 -1.31 5.29 -10.56
C LEU A 107 -1.88 4.15 -11.41
N PHE A 108 -1.74 4.19 -12.74
CA PHE A 108 -2.19 3.09 -13.63
C PHE A 108 -1.35 1.82 -13.52
N GLY A 109 -0.24 1.85 -12.79
CA GLY A 109 0.56 0.67 -12.42
C GLY A 109 0.14 -0.01 -11.12
N LEU A 110 -0.96 0.44 -10.48
CA LEU A 110 -1.61 -0.20 -9.33
C LEU A 110 -2.31 -1.51 -9.73
#